data_AF-D7JA62-F1
#
_entry.id   AF-D7JA62-F1
#
_cell.length_a   1.000
_cell.length_b   1.000
_cell.length_c   1.000
_cell.angle_alpha   90.00
_cell.angle_beta   90.00
_cell.angle_gamma   90.00
#
_symmetry.space_group_name_H-M   'P 1'
#
loop_
_entity.id
_entity.type
_entity.pdbx_description
1 polymer ?
#
loop_
_entity_poly.entity_id
_entity_poly.type
_entity_poly.pdbx_seq_one_letter_code
_entity_poly.pdbx_strand_id
1 'polypeptide(L)'
;MENRKLFQKVEILCECCGKNLLEKDSMGIFVTWLANQKSSNGKDVYQKAYYCCKGKCDDILKKKSLSEGLNYDRWEDISSFTNPIGFIKKNQQWMKSLQEGEQISDEAYGKLSTLFWASFLEISRDLTLEEEEKARRYMQEGLVDFL
;
A
#
# COMPACT_ATOMS: atom_id res chain seq x y z
N MET A 1 7.42 -24.65 19.31
CA MET A 1 7.26 -24.61 17.84
C MET A 1 8.35 -23.71 17.29
N GLU A 2 9.28 -24.30 16.55
CA GLU A 2 10.42 -23.58 15.99
C GLU A 2 9.95 -22.78 14.77
N ASN A 3 9.94 -21.45 14.90
CA ASN A 3 9.54 -20.52 13.85
C ASN A 3 10.55 -20.62 12.70
N ARG A 4 10.28 -21.52 11.73
CA ARG A 4 10.99 -21.51 10.46
C ARG A 4 10.70 -20.15 9.80
N LYS A 5 11.72 -19.29 9.70
CA LYS A 5 11.64 -18.07 8.89
C LYS A 5 11.44 -18.51 7.43
N LEU A 6 10.18 -18.61 7.01
CA LEU A 6 9.81 -19.07 5.67
C LEU A 6 10.33 -18.15 4.56
N PHE A 7 10.67 -16.89 4.88
CA PHE A 7 11.12 -15.89 3.92
C PHE A 7 12.17 -14.94 4.51
N GLN A 8 13.06 -14.42 3.65
CA GLN A 8 13.95 -13.31 4.01
C GLN A 8 13.14 -12.04 4.19
N LYS A 9 13.48 -11.22 5.20
CA LYS A 9 12.78 -9.95 5.45
C LYS A 9 12.96 -9.04 4.24
N VAL A 10 11.84 -8.60 3.66
CA VAL A 10 11.82 -7.61 2.59
C VAL A 10 11.71 -6.24 3.22
N GLU A 11 12.57 -5.31 2.80
CA GLU A 11 12.54 -3.93 3.28
C GLU A 11 11.73 -3.05 2.34
N ILE A 12 11.00 -2.09 2.91
CA ILE A 12 10.38 -1.00 2.16
C ILE A 12 11.16 0.25 2.49
N LEU A 13 12.00 0.71 1.57
CA LEU A 13 12.88 1.86 1.80
C LEU A 13 12.26 3.14 1.23
N CYS A 14 12.40 4.24 1.96
CA CYS A 14 12.06 5.57 1.47
C CYS A 14 12.93 5.92 0.26
N GLU A 15 12.30 6.23 -0.86
CA GLU A 15 13.01 6.53 -2.11
C GLU A 15 13.72 7.90 -2.10
N CYS A 16 13.44 8.73 -1.09
CA CYS A 16 14.12 10.00 -0.89
C CYS A 16 15.33 9.91 0.06
N CYS A 17 15.26 9.11 1.13
CA CYS A 17 16.27 9.12 2.20
C CYS A 17 16.82 7.74 2.59
N GLY A 18 16.31 6.66 2.01
CA GLY A 18 16.75 5.28 2.29
C GLY A 18 16.27 4.68 3.61
N LYS A 19 15.52 5.42 4.44
CA LYS A 19 14.99 4.90 5.71
C LYS A 19 14.05 3.71 5.48
N ASN A 20 14.19 2.66 6.29
CA ASN A 20 13.23 1.54 6.29
C ASN A 20 11.88 1.98 6.90
N LEU A 21 10.82 1.77 6.14
CA LEU A 21 9.45 2.22 6.42
C LEU A 21 8.60 1.16 7.12
N LEU A 22 9.12 -0.06 7.31
CA LEU A 22 8.50 -1.12 8.12
C LEU A 22 8.99 -1.13 9.57
N GLU A 23 9.96 -0.28 9.91
CA GLU A 23 10.39 -0.12 11.30
C GLU A 23 9.30 0.52 12.17
N LYS A 24 9.30 0.16 13.45
CA LYS A 24 8.37 0.73 14.43
C LYS A 24 8.49 2.27 14.45
N ASP A 25 7.34 2.94 14.56
CA ASP A 25 7.21 4.41 14.56
C ASP A 25 7.61 5.11 13.24
N SER A 26 7.85 4.35 12.17
CA SER A 26 8.07 4.94 10.85
C SER A 26 6.76 5.45 10.25
N MET A 27 6.69 6.76 9.98
CA MET A 27 5.56 7.39 9.28
C MET A 27 5.76 7.27 7.77
N GLY A 28 5.73 6.04 7.26
CA GLY A 28 5.87 5.73 5.84
C GLY A 28 4.54 5.77 5.09
N ILE A 29 4.57 6.26 3.85
CA ILE A 29 3.42 6.28 2.95
C ILE A 29 3.77 5.60 1.62
N PHE A 30 2.75 4.97 1.03
CA PHE A 30 2.74 4.50 -0.34
C PHE A 30 1.91 5.49 -1.18
N VAL A 31 2.50 6.04 -2.23
CA VAL A 31 1.87 7.08 -3.06
C VAL A 31 1.74 6.56 -4.48
N THR A 32 0.55 6.71 -5.06
CA THR A 32 0.27 6.36 -6.46
C THR A 32 -0.06 7.60 -7.27
N TRP A 33 0.32 7.53 -8.55
CA TRP A 33 0.20 8.64 -9.49
C TRP A 33 -0.49 8.17 -10.76
N LEU A 34 -1.34 9.03 -11.28
CA LEU A 34 -2.09 8.78 -12.51
C LEU A 34 -1.39 9.41 -13.70
N ALA A 35 -1.49 8.74 -14.85
CA ALA A 35 -1.20 9.37 -16.12
C ALA A 35 -2.19 10.53 -16.38
N ASN A 36 -1.78 11.52 -17.17
CA ASN A 36 -2.70 12.56 -17.65
C ASN A 36 -3.76 12.01 -18.61
N GLN A 37 -3.44 10.94 -19.33
CA GLN A 37 -4.34 10.32 -20.28
C GLN A 37 -5.06 9.14 -19.61
N LYS A 38 -6.37 9.08 -19.81
CA LYS A 38 -7.18 7.91 -19.44
C LYS A 38 -6.86 6.74 -20.37
N SER A 39 -7.11 5.52 -19.90
CA SER A 39 -7.03 4.33 -20.73
C SER A 39 -8.09 4.32 -21.84
N SER A 40 -7.99 3.36 -22.77
CA SER A 40 -8.93 3.20 -23.88
C SER A 40 -10.39 2.99 -23.46
N ASN A 41 -10.64 2.48 -22.25
CA ASN A 41 -11.97 2.34 -21.64
C ASN A 41 -12.39 3.58 -20.80
N GLY A 42 -11.64 4.69 -20.88
CA GLY A 42 -11.93 5.93 -20.17
C GLY A 42 -11.62 5.91 -18.66
N LYS A 43 -10.97 4.87 -18.16
CA LYS A 43 -10.62 4.69 -16.75
C LYS A 43 -9.23 5.25 -16.42
N ASP A 44 -8.96 5.31 -15.12
CA ASP A 44 -7.69 5.77 -14.59
C ASP A 44 -6.55 4.79 -14.86
N VAL A 45 -5.36 5.35 -15.04
CA VAL A 45 -4.12 4.59 -15.28
C VAL A 45 -3.10 4.99 -14.23
N TYR A 46 -2.88 4.13 -13.24
CA TYR A 46 -1.82 4.27 -12.25
C TYR A 46 -0.47 4.04 -12.94
N GLN A 47 0.19 5.14 -13.27
CA GLN A 47 1.42 5.13 -14.07
C GLN A 47 2.65 4.89 -13.22
N LYS A 48 2.66 5.36 -11.97
CA LYS A 48 3.82 5.36 -11.09
C LYS A 48 3.41 5.20 -9.64
N ALA A 49 4.28 4.61 -8.84
CA ALA A 49 4.14 4.60 -7.40
C ALA A 49 5.50 4.74 -6.71
N TYR A 50 5.51 5.28 -5.48
CA TYR A 50 6.71 5.31 -4.66
C TYR A 50 6.41 5.12 -3.17
N TYR A 51 7.45 4.77 -2.42
CA TYR A 51 7.44 4.80 -0.95
C TYR A 51 8.25 5.96 -0.43
N CYS A 52 7.74 6.66 0.59
CA CYS A 52 8.54 7.67 1.27
C CYS A 52 8.09 7.91 2.70
N CYS A 53 8.94 8.63 3.45
CA CYS A 53 8.50 9.24 4.70
C CYS A 53 7.47 10.33 4.42
N LYS A 54 6.47 10.44 5.28
CA LYS A 54 5.50 11.53 5.27
C LYS A 54 6.17 12.89 5.52
N GLY A 55 5.67 13.94 4.87
CA GLY A 55 6.22 15.31 4.98
C GLY A 55 7.32 15.57 3.95
N LYS A 56 8.51 15.99 4.40
CA LYS A 56 9.55 16.52 3.49
C LYS A 56 9.95 15.58 2.35
N CYS A 57 10.04 14.27 2.59
CA CYS A 57 10.39 13.31 1.55
C CYS A 57 9.29 13.22 0.49
N ASP A 58 8.02 13.21 0.92
CA ASP A 58 6.87 13.26 0.03
C ASP A 58 6.85 14.55 -0.79
N ASP A 59 7.05 15.72 -0.16
CA ASP A 59 7.08 17.01 -0.87
C ASP A 59 8.12 17.05 -2.00
N ILE A 60 9.29 16.44 -1.79
CA ILE A 60 10.36 16.36 -2.80
C ILE A 60 9.93 15.45 -3.96
N LEU A 61 9.46 14.24 -3.66
CA LEU A 61 9.07 13.26 -4.68
C LEU A 61 7.80 13.67 -5.43
N LYS A 62 6.90 14.40 -4.75
CA LYS A 62 5.71 15.00 -5.33
C LYS A 62 6.05 16.04 -6.39
N LYS A 63 6.98 16.96 -6.09
CA LYS A 63 7.47 17.95 -7.07
C LYS A 63 8.10 17.27 -8.28
N LYS A 64 8.89 16.22 -8.06
CA LYS A 64 9.50 15.44 -9.15
C LYS A 64 8.43 14.81 -10.05
N SER A 65 7.44 14.14 -9.48
CA SER A 65 6.40 13.45 -10.27
C SER A 65 5.46 14.43 -11.00
N LEU A 66 5.17 15.59 -10.40
CA LEU A 66 4.47 16.68 -11.09
C LEU A 66 5.26 17.21 -12.29
N SER A 67 6.59 17.34 -12.17
CA SER A 67 7.45 17.77 -13.29
C SER A 67 7.53 16.75 -14.43
N GLU A 68 7.23 15.47 -14.13
CA GLU A 68 7.08 14.40 -15.12
C GLU A 68 5.69 14.40 -15.78
N GLY A 69 4.81 15.35 -15.42
CA GLY A 69 3.47 15.48 -15.98
C GLY A 69 2.48 14.45 -15.44
N LEU A 70 2.67 13.93 -14.23
CA LEU A 70 1.74 13.00 -13.58
C LEU A 70 0.77 13.75 -12.67
N ASN A 71 -0.44 13.21 -12.53
CA ASN A 71 -1.43 13.71 -11.60
C ASN A 71 -1.32 12.96 -10.27
N TYR A 72 -1.29 13.74 -9.19
CA TYR A 72 -1.37 13.18 -7.85
C TYR A 72 -2.75 12.56 -7.65
N ASP A 73 -2.78 11.32 -7.18
CA ASP A 73 -4.03 10.62 -6.91
C ASP A 73 -4.24 10.42 -5.42
N ARG A 74 -3.49 9.50 -4.81
CA ARG A 74 -3.67 9.13 -3.41
C ARG A 74 -2.38 8.70 -2.74
N TRP A 75 -2.40 8.82 -1.42
CA TRP A 75 -1.41 8.23 -0.54
C TRP A 75 -2.12 7.36 0.49
N GLU A 76 -1.42 6.33 0.94
CA GLU A 76 -1.85 5.43 2.00
C GLU A 76 -0.73 5.26 3.02
N ASP A 77 -1.06 5.26 4.31
CA ASP A 77 -0.07 4.92 5.33
C ASP A 77 0.34 3.44 5.16
N ILE A 78 1.64 3.16 5.13
CA ILE A 78 2.19 1.79 5.02
C ILE A 78 1.71 0.92 6.19
N SER A 79 1.51 1.52 7.37
CA SER A 79 0.94 0.83 8.54
C SER A 79 -0.48 0.27 8.31
N SER A 80 -1.19 0.77 7.30
CA SER A 80 -2.49 0.21 6.87
C SER A 80 -2.35 -1.19 6.28
N PHE A 81 -1.16 -1.55 5.77
CA PHE A 81 -0.88 -2.86 5.20
C PHE A 81 -0.31 -3.83 6.25
N THR A 82 0.30 -3.33 7.32
CA THR A 82 1.02 -4.15 8.32
C THR A 82 0.14 -4.58 9.50
N ASN A 83 -1.17 -4.40 9.41
CA ASN A 83 -2.13 -5.04 10.31
C ASN A 83 -3.06 -5.95 9.51
N PRO A 84 -3.47 -7.11 10.02
CA PRO A 84 -4.16 -8.16 9.24
C PRO A 84 -5.46 -7.70 8.57
N ILE A 85 -6.27 -6.90 9.26
CA ILE A 85 -7.54 -6.41 8.72
C ILE A 85 -7.30 -5.37 7.63
N GLY A 86 -6.40 -4.42 7.89
CA GLY A 86 -6.01 -3.41 6.93
C GLY A 86 -5.44 -4.04 5.66
N PHE A 87 -4.58 -5.05 5.80
CA PHE A 87 -4.04 -5.83 4.68
C PHE A 87 -5.16 -6.39 3.78
N ILE A 88 -6.15 -7.07 4.35
CA ILE A 88 -7.28 -7.63 3.60
C ILE A 88 -8.08 -6.52 2.91
N LYS A 89 -8.37 -5.42 3.63
CA LYS A 89 -9.11 -4.28 3.07
C LYS A 89 -8.39 -3.65 1.89
N LYS A 90 -7.07 -3.46 2.00
CA LYS A 90 -6.27 -2.90 0.90
C LYS A 90 -6.22 -3.84 -0.28
N ASN A 91 -6.12 -5.15 -0.05
CA ASN A 91 -6.20 -6.13 -1.11
C ASN A 91 -7.55 -6.07 -1.86
N GLN A 92 -8.67 -6.05 -1.13
CA GLN A 92 -10.02 -5.91 -1.70
C GLN A 92 -10.20 -4.60 -2.46
N GLN A 93 -9.71 -3.49 -1.92
CA GLN A 93 -9.78 -2.19 -2.57
C GLN A 93 -9.08 -2.21 -3.94
N TRP A 94 -7.85 -2.71 -4.01
CA TRP A 94 -7.11 -2.81 -5.27
C TRP A 94 -7.75 -3.81 -6.24
N MET A 95 -8.26 -4.95 -5.75
CA MET A 95 -9.00 -5.90 -6.59
C MET A 95 -10.25 -5.26 -7.21
N LYS A 96 -11.01 -4.48 -6.44
CA LYS A 96 -12.20 -3.76 -6.92
C LYS A 96 -11.82 -2.72 -7.99
N SER A 97 -10.82 -1.89 -7.71
CA SER A 97 -10.27 -0.92 -8.68
C SER A 97 -9.94 -1.56 -10.03
N LEU A 98 -9.20 -2.67 -10.01
CA LEU A 98 -8.83 -3.40 -11.22
C LEU A 98 -10.04 -4.06 -11.90
N GLN A 99 -10.99 -4.59 -11.12
CA GLN A 99 -12.24 -5.14 -11.64
C GLN A 99 -13.10 -4.07 -12.34
N GLU A 100 -13.11 -2.83 -11.83
CA GLU A 100 -13.81 -1.69 -12.42
C GLU A 100 -13.12 -1.10 -13.66
N GLY A 101 -11.97 -1.66 -14.04
CA GLY A 101 -11.26 -1.37 -15.27
C GLY A 101 -10.17 -0.32 -15.15
N GLU A 102 -9.79 0.10 -13.93
CA GLU A 102 -8.56 0.87 -13.71
C GLU A 102 -7.35 0.05 -14.15
N GLN A 103 -6.37 0.70 -14.77
CA GLN A 103 -5.15 0.07 -15.23
C GLN A 103 -3.97 0.47 -14.35
N ILE A 104 -2.99 -0.41 -14.23
CA ILE A 104 -1.77 -0.16 -13.47
C ILE A 104 -0.57 -0.51 -14.34
N SER A 105 0.43 0.37 -14.37
CA SER A 105 1.69 0.09 -15.06
C SER A 105 2.48 -1.00 -14.34
N ASP A 106 3.38 -1.68 -15.05
CA ASP A 106 4.25 -2.69 -14.45
C ASP A 106 5.11 -2.13 -13.30
N GLU A 107 5.54 -0.87 -13.41
CA GLU A 107 6.30 -0.18 -12.35
C GLU A 107 5.46 -0.01 -11.08
N ALA A 108 4.25 0.55 -11.22
CA ALA A 108 3.36 0.77 -10.09
C ALA A 108 2.88 -0.55 -9.47
N TYR A 109 2.60 -1.55 -10.32
CA TYR A 109 2.22 -2.89 -9.88
C TYR A 109 3.36 -3.58 -9.13
N GLY A 110 4.60 -3.47 -9.63
CA GLY A 110 5.78 -4.03 -8.97
C GLY A 110 5.96 -3.48 -7.56
N LYS A 111 5.73 -2.17 -7.36
CA LYS A 111 5.70 -1.56 -6.03
C LYS A 111 4.54 -2.13 -5.21
N LEU A 112 3.30 -2.00 -5.66
CA LEU A 112 2.14 -2.51 -4.92
C LEU A 112 2.30 -3.97 -4.48
N SER A 113 2.75 -4.84 -5.39
CA SER A 113 3.03 -6.26 -5.14
C SER A 113 4.11 -6.44 -4.06
N THR A 114 5.22 -5.70 -4.16
CA THR A 114 6.29 -5.71 -3.15
C THR A 114 5.77 -5.28 -1.78
N LEU A 115 4.90 -4.26 -1.72
CA LEU A 115 4.31 -3.81 -0.46
C LEU A 115 3.45 -4.88 0.20
N PHE A 116 2.61 -5.59 -0.57
CA PHE A 116 1.85 -6.73 -0.06
C PHE A 116 2.75 -7.87 0.40
N TRP A 117 3.79 -8.22 -0.36
CA TRP A 117 4.74 -9.26 0.06
C TRP A 117 5.48 -8.92 1.34
N ALA A 118 5.99 -7.69 1.45
CA ALA A 118 6.71 -7.25 2.64
C ALA A 118 5.79 -7.17 3.86
N SER A 119 4.56 -6.68 3.67
CA SER A 119 3.57 -6.56 4.74
C SER A 119 3.01 -7.90 5.20
N PHE A 120 2.94 -8.90 4.31
CA PHE A 120 2.50 -10.26 4.66
C PHE A 120 3.31 -10.85 5.82
N LEU A 121 4.64 -10.63 5.83
CA LEU A 121 5.50 -11.12 6.91
C LEU A 121 5.21 -10.44 8.26
N GLU A 122 4.75 -9.19 8.23
CA GLU A 122 4.38 -8.45 9.44
C GLU A 122 3.00 -8.86 9.97
N ILE A 123 2.10 -9.35 9.10
CA ILE A 123 0.74 -9.78 9.49
C ILE A 123 0.59 -11.29 9.72
N SER A 124 1.55 -12.11 9.28
CA SER A 124 1.52 -13.57 9.44
C SER A 124 1.85 -14.07 10.86
N ARG A 125 2.09 -13.14 11.80
CA ARG A 125 2.27 -13.43 13.22
C ARG A 125 0.93 -13.70 13.91
N ASP A 126 0.99 -14.15 15.16
CA ASP A 126 -0.20 -14.18 16.02
C ASP A 126 -0.79 -12.77 16.18
N LEU A 127 -2.13 -12.70 16.14
CA LEU A 127 -2.88 -11.47 16.36
C LEU A 127 -2.65 -10.97 17.79
N THR A 128 -2.55 -9.66 17.94
CA THR A 128 -2.71 -9.04 19.25
C THR A 128 -4.19 -9.09 19.67
N LEU A 129 -4.47 -8.97 20.97
CA LEU A 129 -5.84 -8.92 21.48
C LEU A 129 -6.67 -7.82 20.82
N GLU A 130 -6.09 -6.65 20.59
CA GLU A 130 -6.75 -5.53 19.93
C GLU A 130 -7.11 -5.86 18.47
N GLU A 131 -6.20 -6.51 17.73
CA GLU A 131 -6.45 -6.94 16.35
C GLU A 131 -7.51 -8.04 16.29
N GLU A 132 -7.52 -8.97 17.25
CA GLU A 132 -8.51 -10.03 17.35
C GLU A 132 -9.91 -9.47 17.66
N GLU A 133 -10.02 -8.53 18.60
CA GLU A 133 -11.28 -7.83 18.91
C GLU A 133 -11.80 -7.01 17.73
N LYS A 134 -10.93 -6.31 17.01
CA LYS A 134 -11.30 -5.62 15.77
C LYS A 134 -11.79 -6.62 14.72
N ALA A 135 -11.07 -7.73 14.51
CA ALA A 135 -11.44 -8.74 13.53
C ALA A 135 -12.81 -9.37 13.85
N ARG A 136 -13.06 -9.70 15.12
CA ARG A 136 -14.35 -10.21 15.58
C ARG A 136 -15.49 -9.23 15.31
N ARG A 137 -15.32 -7.94 15.63
CA ARG A 137 -16.32 -6.91 15.31
C ARG A 137 -16.62 -6.86 13.81
N TYR A 138 -15.58 -6.84 12.97
CA TYR A 138 -15.77 -6.83 11.51
C TYR A 138 -16.50 -8.07 10.97
N MET A 139 -16.23 -9.25 11.53
CA MET A 139 -16.94 -10.48 11.11
C MET A 139 -18.40 -10.50 11.57
N GLN A 140 -18.74 -9.85 12.70
CA GLN A 140 -20.09 -9.82 13.27
C GLN A 140 -20.97 -8.75 12.61
N GLU A 141 -20.43 -7.57 12.34
CA GLU A 141 -21.15 -6.45 11.70
C GLU A 141 -21.30 -6.64 10.19
N GLY A 142 -20.57 -7.61 9.62
CA GLY A 142 -20.48 -7.85 8.19
C GLY A 142 -19.63 -6.79 7.48
N LEU A 143 -19.15 -7.10 6.28
CA LEU A 143 -18.42 -6.17 5.39
C LEU A 143 -19.34 -5.08 4.78
N VAL A 144 -20.40 -4.69 5.48
CA VAL A 144 -21.54 -3.97 4.89
C VAL A 144 -21.24 -2.48 4.66
N ASP A 145 -20.30 -1.89 5.41
CA ASP A 145 -20.11 -0.44 5.43
C ASP A 145 -19.01 0.12 4.50
N PHE A 146 -18.41 -0.67 3.60
CA PHE A 146 -17.17 -0.20 2.93
C PHE A 146 -17.01 -0.54 1.43
N LEU A 147 -18.11 -0.77 0.69
CA LEU A 147 -18.10 -0.80 -0.78
C LEU A 147 -18.54 0.53 -1.38
#